data_AF-A0A268AD53-F1
#
_entry.id   AF-A0A268AD53-F1
#
_cell.length_a   1.000
_cell.length_b   1.000
_cell.length_c   1.000
_cell.angle_alpha   90.00
_cell.angle_beta   90.00
_cell.angle_gamma   90.00
#
_symmetry.space_group_name_H-M   'P 1'
#
loop_
_entity.id
_entity.type
_entity.pdbx_description
1 polymer ?
#
loop_
_entity_poly.entity_id
_entity_poly.type
_entity_poly.pdbx_seq_one_letter_code
_entity_poly.pdbx_strand_id
1 'polypeptide(L)'
;MKKLMYLLALTAIVAIFATGCSSADSQSKSDSGSEKTETTDVKKELLHTQMDFTADFSPNYAPIAAYQTAVADEESTDDVIKTTAEAAKKAADEGAAKLADYKLESNLPDEEKEAFTASLDSLKAYFEEVSKAIDASETEPNLDAAQTQFDTFQTDLEGIYKDAGLQVPDMAAALS
;
A
#
# COMPACT_ATOMS: atom_id res chain seq x y z
N MET A 1 28.87 -25.22 -1.73
CA MET A 1 29.99 -24.57 -2.47
C MET A 1 29.71 -24.62 -3.96
N LYS A 2 29.38 -23.48 -4.57
CA LYS A 2 29.74 -23.10 -5.95
C LYS A 2 29.36 -21.64 -6.11
N LYS A 3 30.36 -20.80 -5.85
CA LYS A 3 30.35 -19.36 -6.09
C LYS A 3 30.42 -19.16 -7.60
N LEU A 4 29.48 -18.40 -8.15
CA LEU A 4 29.70 -17.72 -9.43
C LEU A 4 29.43 -16.25 -9.19
N MET A 5 30.56 -15.57 -9.09
CA MET A 5 30.80 -14.16 -8.90
C MET A 5 31.08 -13.57 -10.29
N TYR A 6 30.89 -12.25 -10.41
CA TYR A 6 31.15 -11.38 -11.58
C TYR A 6 30.00 -11.38 -12.61
N LEU A 7 29.47 -10.22 -13.03
CA LEU A 7 30.23 -9.09 -13.54
C LEU A 7 29.50 -7.74 -13.34
N LEU A 8 30.29 -6.80 -12.85
CA LEU A 8 30.02 -5.38 -12.66
C LEU A 8 30.09 -4.67 -14.03
N ALA A 9 28.99 -4.06 -14.48
CA ALA A 9 28.99 -3.14 -15.62
C ALA A 9 28.70 -1.71 -15.11
N LEU A 10 29.80 -1.03 -14.81
CA LEU A 10 29.87 0.39 -14.49
C LEU A 10 29.79 1.20 -15.80
N THR A 11 29.37 2.47 -15.68
CA THR A 11 29.52 3.60 -16.61
C THR A 11 28.36 3.92 -17.56
N ALA A 12 27.60 4.98 -17.22
CA ALA A 12 27.69 6.28 -17.90
C ALA A 12 26.75 7.29 -17.20
N ILE A 13 27.23 7.96 -16.15
CA ILE A 13 26.56 9.16 -15.63
C ILE A 13 27.11 10.35 -16.41
N VAL A 14 26.26 10.90 -17.28
CA VAL A 14 26.51 12.18 -17.94
C VAL A 14 26.31 13.28 -16.90
N ALA A 15 27.42 13.87 -16.43
CA ALA A 15 27.39 15.09 -15.63
C ALA A 15 27.18 16.30 -16.56
N ILE A 16 25.98 16.88 -16.53
CA ILE A 16 25.75 18.21 -17.10
C ILE A 16 26.08 19.23 -16.00
N PHE A 17 27.23 19.89 -16.15
CA PHE A 17 27.52 21.12 -15.44
C PHE A 17 26.71 22.25 -16.09
N ALA A 18 25.79 22.86 -15.34
CA ALA A 18 25.25 24.16 -15.65
C ALA A 18 25.58 25.12 -14.49
N THR A 19 26.77 25.69 -14.55
CA THR A 19 27.08 26.97 -13.92
C THR A 19 26.24 28.06 -14.57
N GLY A 20 25.50 28.84 -13.77
CA GLY A 20 24.69 29.94 -14.27
C GLY A 20 24.13 30.82 -13.17
N CYS A 21 24.98 31.31 -12.26
CA CYS A 21 24.67 32.48 -11.45
C CYS A 21 24.97 33.72 -12.33
N SER A 22 23.92 34.40 -12.78
CA SER A 22 23.99 35.73 -13.37
C SER A 22 22.76 36.49 -12.92
N SER A 23 22.96 37.39 -11.96
CA SER A 23 22.00 38.44 -11.63
C SER A 23 21.79 39.36 -12.83
N ALA A 24 20.55 39.49 -13.30
CA ALA A 24 20.06 40.72 -13.92
C ALA A 24 18.54 40.75 -13.85
N ASP A 25 18.06 41.77 -13.17
CA ASP A 25 16.70 42.28 -13.02
C ASP A 25 15.85 42.13 -14.29
N SER A 26 14.69 41.47 -14.17
CA SER A 26 13.58 41.58 -15.12
C SER A 26 12.29 41.31 -14.38
N GLN A 27 11.69 42.42 -13.96
CA GLN A 27 10.36 42.55 -13.39
C GLN A 27 9.30 41.83 -14.24
N SER A 28 8.98 40.59 -13.89
CA SER A 28 7.75 39.91 -14.30
C SER A 28 6.86 39.75 -13.08
N LYS A 29 5.72 40.42 -13.13
CA LYS A 29 4.66 40.34 -12.13
C LYS A 29 4.31 38.87 -11.84
N SER A 30 4.34 38.58 -10.54
CA SER A 30 3.76 37.43 -9.87
C SER A 30 2.47 36.94 -10.53
N ASP A 31 2.51 35.73 -11.06
CA ASP A 31 1.36 34.84 -11.17
C ASP A 31 1.85 33.42 -10.86
N SER A 32 2.08 33.15 -9.58
CA SER A 32 2.45 31.83 -9.06
C SER A 32 1.86 31.72 -7.66
N GLY A 33 0.58 31.36 -7.60
CA GLY A 33 -0.16 31.32 -6.33
C GLY A 33 -1.14 30.16 -6.17
N SER A 34 -1.64 29.54 -7.25
CA SER A 34 -2.73 28.55 -7.14
C SER A 34 -2.25 27.10 -7.17
N GLU A 35 -1.57 26.66 -8.24
CA GLU A 35 -1.26 25.22 -8.43
C GLU A 35 -0.30 24.63 -7.38
N LYS A 36 0.66 25.43 -6.89
CA LYS A 36 1.68 24.93 -5.95
C LYS A 36 1.14 24.73 -4.53
N THR A 37 0.09 25.47 -4.18
CA THR A 37 -0.58 25.37 -2.87
C THR A 37 -1.52 24.17 -2.88
N GLU A 38 -2.37 24.04 -3.91
CA GLU A 38 -3.29 22.91 -4.06
C GLU A 38 -2.56 21.56 -4.09
N THR A 39 -1.49 21.42 -4.88
CA THR A 39 -0.70 20.17 -4.92
C THR A 39 0.00 19.84 -3.59
N THR A 40 0.38 20.86 -2.81
CA THR A 40 0.97 20.64 -1.48
C THR A 40 -0.09 20.18 -0.47
N ASP A 41 -1.33 20.64 -0.63
CA ASP A 41 -2.42 20.28 0.27
C ASP A 41 -2.95 18.87 -0.05
N VAL A 42 -3.07 18.48 -1.32
CA VAL A 42 -3.39 17.08 -1.72
C VAL A 42 -2.37 16.09 -1.17
N LYS A 43 -1.06 16.39 -1.27
CA LYS A 43 -0.01 15.52 -0.72
C LYS A 43 -0.16 15.27 0.78
N LYS A 44 -0.40 16.33 1.55
CA LYS A 44 -0.56 16.21 3.00
C LYS A 44 -1.80 15.40 3.34
N GLU A 45 -2.89 15.66 2.64
CA GLU A 45 -4.15 14.98 2.88
C GLU A 45 -4.08 13.50 2.48
N LEU A 46 -3.36 13.14 1.41
CA LEU A 46 -3.10 11.74 1.07
C LEU A 46 -2.31 11.03 2.17
N LEU A 47 -1.25 11.64 2.69
CA LEU A 47 -0.47 11.07 3.79
C LEU A 47 -1.29 10.95 5.09
N HIS A 48 -2.14 11.92 5.39
CA HIS A 48 -3.04 11.88 6.53
C HIS A 48 -4.08 10.75 6.37
N THR A 49 -4.71 10.69 5.21
CA THR A 49 -5.66 9.63 4.84
C THR A 49 -5.01 8.24 4.94
N GLN A 50 -3.76 8.10 4.49
CA GLN A 50 -2.98 6.87 4.65
C GLN A 50 -2.83 6.49 6.12
N MET A 51 -2.41 7.44 6.96
CA MET A 51 -2.15 7.21 8.37
C MET A 51 -3.44 6.77 9.09
N ASP A 52 -4.54 7.49 8.87
CA ASP A 52 -5.84 7.15 9.46
C ASP A 52 -6.32 5.77 8.98
N PHE A 53 -6.24 5.53 7.67
CA PHE A 53 -6.61 4.24 7.08
C PHE A 53 -5.78 3.08 7.64
N THR A 54 -4.46 3.25 7.75
CA THR A 54 -3.58 2.22 8.33
C THR A 54 -3.91 1.98 9.79
N ALA A 55 -4.14 3.03 10.58
CA ALA A 55 -4.58 2.89 11.97
C ALA A 55 -5.90 2.12 12.08
N ASP A 56 -6.81 2.35 11.13
CA ASP A 56 -8.11 1.69 11.08
C ASP A 56 -8.03 0.20 10.72
N PHE A 57 -7.15 -0.19 9.80
CA PHE A 57 -7.15 -1.55 9.24
C PHE A 57 -5.96 -2.44 9.65
N SER A 58 -4.92 -1.89 10.26
CA SER A 58 -3.81 -2.71 10.80
C SER A 58 -4.29 -3.79 11.77
N PRO A 59 -5.27 -3.55 12.68
CA PRO A 59 -5.80 -4.60 13.55
C PRO A 59 -6.45 -5.78 12.82
N ASN A 60 -6.94 -5.56 11.59
CA ASN A 60 -7.55 -6.59 10.75
C ASN A 60 -6.51 -7.28 9.84
N TYR A 61 -5.47 -6.57 9.43
CA TYR A 61 -4.44 -7.11 8.54
C TYR A 61 -3.31 -7.83 9.28
N ALA A 62 -2.82 -7.29 10.40
CA ALA A 62 -1.67 -7.84 11.11
C ALA A 62 -1.82 -9.32 11.51
N PRO A 63 -2.99 -9.83 11.98
CA PRO A 63 -3.18 -11.26 12.23
C PRO A 63 -3.06 -12.11 10.96
N ILE A 64 -3.48 -11.60 9.82
CA ILE A 64 -3.37 -12.27 8.52
C ILE A 64 -1.90 -12.33 8.10
N ALA A 65 -1.15 -11.24 8.23
CA ALA A 65 0.28 -11.21 7.95
C ALA A 65 1.07 -12.20 8.84
N ALA A 66 0.69 -12.31 10.12
CA ALA A 66 1.28 -13.29 11.04
C ALA A 66 0.99 -14.73 10.59
N TYR A 67 -0.23 -15.03 10.16
CA TYR A 67 -0.60 -16.34 9.61
C TYR A 67 0.15 -16.66 8.31
N GLN A 68 0.22 -15.71 7.38
CA GLN A 68 0.99 -15.86 6.13
C GLN A 68 2.47 -16.15 6.42
N THR A 69 3.03 -15.49 7.43
CA THR A 69 4.40 -15.76 7.91
C THR A 69 4.53 -17.18 8.47
N ALA A 70 3.59 -17.62 9.31
CA ALA A 70 3.61 -18.97 9.89
C ALA A 70 3.47 -20.08 8.83
N VAL A 71 2.64 -19.89 7.81
CA VAL A 71 2.47 -20.87 6.72
C VAL A 71 3.71 -20.92 5.81
N ALA A 72 4.38 -19.79 5.60
CA ALA A 72 5.60 -19.72 4.79
C ALA A 72 6.86 -20.22 5.51
N ASP A 73 6.81 -20.33 6.83
CA ASP A 73 7.93 -20.77 7.67
C ASP A 73 7.93 -22.30 7.84
N GLU A 74 8.90 -22.98 7.23
CA GLU A 74 9.07 -24.43 7.33
C GLU A 74 9.36 -24.92 8.78
N GLU A 75 9.75 -24.03 9.70
CA GLU A 75 9.97 -24.37 11.11
C GLU A 75 8.69 -24.23 11.97
N SER A 76 7.64 -23.60 11.44
CA SER A 76 6.38 -23.43 12.17
C SER A 76 5.62 -24.75 12.29
N THR A 77 5.13 -25.03 13.50
CA THR A 77 4.35 -26.24 13.78
C THR A 77 2.89 -26.07 13.38
N ASP A 78 2.20 -27.16 13.01
CA ASP A 78 0.75 -27.17 12.73
C ASP A 78 -0.10 -26.46 13.81
N ASP A 79 0.22 -26.63 15.09
CA ASP A 79 -0.53 -26.00 16.18
C ASP A 79 -0.40 -24.46 16.17
N VAL A 80 0.79 -23.96 15.85
CA VAL A 80 1.03 -22.52 15.65
C VAL A 80 0.26 -22.02 14.44
N ILE A 81 0.36 -22.74 13.32
CA ILE A 81 -0.31 -22.38 12.07
C ILE A 81 -1.83 -22.28 12.30
N LYS A 82 -2.45 -23.31 12.90
CA LYS A 82 -3.89 -23.30 13.21
C LYS A 82 -4.30 -22.20 14.17
N THR A 83 -3.52 -21.95 15.22
CA THR A 83 -3.79 -20.84 16.16
C THR A 83 -3.77 -19.49 15.43
N THR A 84 -2.80 -19.28 14.54
CA THR A 84 -2.73 -18.06 13.73
C THR A 84 -3.82 -18.00 12.66
N ALA A 85 -4.25 -19.15 12.11
CA ALA A 85 -5.34 -19.25 11.14
C ALA A 85 -6.67 -18.79 11.73
N GLU A 86 -7.01 -19.23 12.95
CA GLU A 86 -8.22 -18.79 13.66
C GLU A 86 -8.24 -17.26 13.85
N ALA A 87 -7.11 -16.69 14.28
CA ALA A 87 -6.96 -15.25 14.46
C ALA A 87 -7.04 -14.49 13.13
N ALA A 88 -6.36 -14.97 12.09
CA ALA A 88 -6.38 -14.38 10.76
C ALA A 88 -7.77 -14.42 10.14
N LYS A 89 -8.48 -15.55 10.24
CA LYS A 89 -9.85 -15.69 9.75
C LYS A 89 -10.78 -14.69 10.42
N LYS A 90 -10.75 -14.62 11.75
CA LYS A 90 -11.57 -13.65 12.50
C LYS A 90 -11.26 -12.22 12.06
N ALA A 91 -9.98 -11.88 11.94
CA ALA A 91 -9.54 -10.55 11.54
C ALA A 91 -9.96 -10.21 10.10
N ALA A 92 -9.91 -11.18 9.19
CA ALA A 92 -10.39 -11.07 7.82
C ALA A 92 -11.91 -10.87 7.74
N ASP A 93 -12.69 -11.69 8.45
CA ASP A 93 -14.15 -11.54 8.52
C ASP A 93 -14.54 -10.15 9.06
N GLU A 94 -13.86 -9.68 10.12
CA GLU A 94 -14.07 -8.35 10.68
C GLU A 94 -13.61 -7.22 9.75
N GLY A 95 -12.52 -7.43 9.00
CA GLY A 95 -12.01 -6.47 8.03
C GLY A 95 -12.95 -6.29 6.85
N ALA A 96 -13.45 -7.39 6.28
CA ALA A 96 -14.44 -7.37 5.22
C ALA A 96 -15.76 -6.71 5.67
N ALA A 97 -16.21 -7.03 6.89
CA ALA A 97 -17.40 -6.42 7.48
C ALA A 97 -17.21 -4.92 7.73
N LYS A 98 -16.04 -4.51 8.23
CA LYS A 98 -15.71 -3.09 8.44
C LYS A 98 -15.74 -2.33 7.12
N LEU A 99 -15.17 -2.89 6.05
CA LEU A 99 -15.14 -2.26 4.72
C LEU A 99 -16.51 -2.14 4.06
N ALA A 100 -17.45 -3.03 4.35
CA ALA A 100 -18.79 -2.99 3.76
C ALA A 100 -19.54 -1.67 4.06
N ASP A 101 -19.28 -1.06 5.22
CA ASP A 101 -19.88 0.20 5.65
C ASP A 101 -18.85 1.33 5.85
N TYR A 102 -17.58 1.08 5.47
CA TYR A 102 -16.51 2.05 5.69
C TYR A 102 -16.71 3.30 4.85
N LYS A 103 -16.49 4.45 5.47
CA LYS A 103 -16.52 5.75 4.81
C LYS A 103 -15.16 6.39 4.95
N LEU A 104 -14.58 6.76 3.82
CA LEU A 104 -13.32 7.49 3.80
C LEU A 104 -13.56 8.93 4.26
N GLU A 105 -13.33 9.18 5.55
CA GLU A 105 -13.34 10.51 6.14
C GLU A 105 -12.02 11.21 5.79
N SER A 106 -12.06 11.99 4.70
CA SER A 106 -10.90 12.65 4.13
C SER A 106 -11.31 13.93 3.40
N ASN A 107 -10.43 14.93 3.43
CA ASN A 107 -10.54 16.17 2.66
C ASN A 107 -9.83 16.09 1.30
N LEU A 108 -9.51 14.88 0.83
CA LEU A 108 -9.00 14.69 -0.53
C LEU A 108 -9.97 15.32 -1.53
N PRO A 109 -9.45 15.87 -2.66
CA PRO A 109 -10.33 16.26 -3.75
C PRO A 109 -11.13 15.06 -4.26
N ASP A 110 -12.28 15.34 -4.86
CA ASP A 110 -13.28 14.33 -5.19
C ASP A 110 -12.71 13.20 -6.06
N GLU A 111 -11.83 13.52 -7.01
CA GLU A 111 -11.21 12.52 -7.91
C GLU A 111 -10.34 11.52 -7.15
N GLU A 112 -9.41 11.99 -6.31
CA GLU A 112 -8.55 11.11 -5.50
C GLU A 112 -9.35 10.37 -4.43
N LYS A 113 -10.36 11.01 -3.86
CA LYS A 113 -11.25 10.40 -2.85
C LYS A 113 -12.07 9.27 -3.45
N GLU A 114 -12.64 9.46 -4.64
CA GLU A 114 -13.38 8.43 -5.37
C GLU A 114 -12.45 7.28 -5.77
N ALA A 115 -11.26 7.58 -6.29
CA ALA A 115 -10.27 6.55 -6.65
C ALA A 115 -9.84 5.73 -5.44
N PHE A 116 -9.55 6.38 -4.31
CA PHE A 116 -9.19 5.68 -3.07
C PHE A 116 -10.34 4.80 -2.59
N THR A 117 -11.56 5.33 -2.57
CA THR A 117 -12.75 4.59 -2.14
C THR A 117 -13.01 3.39 -3.04
N ALA A 118 -12.83 3.51 -4.36
CA ALA A 118 -12.98 2.40 -5.30
C ALA A 118 -11.97 1.27 -5.04
N SER A 119 -10.73 1.60 -4.66
CA SER A 119 -9.71 0.59 -4.33
C SER A 119 -10.10 -0.31 -3.14
N LEU A 120 -10.99 0.17 -2.26
CA LEU A 120 -11.41 -0.54 -1.06
C LEU A 120 -12.24 -1.80 -1.35
N ASP A 121 -12.91 -1.86 -2.50
CA ASP A 121 -13.63 -3.06 -2.93
C ASP A 121 -12.66 -4.24 -3.13
N SER A 122 -11.49 -3.98 -3.71
CA SER A 122 -10.42 -4.98 -3.86
C SER A 122 -9.85 -5.40 -2.50
N LEU A 123 -9.66 -4.47 -1.56
CA LEU A 123 -9.20 -4.83 -0.22
C LEU A 123 -10.25 -5.66 0.54
N LYS A 124 -11.53 -5.34 0.37
CA LYS A 124 -12.62 -6.14 0.94
C LYS A 124 -12.60 -7.55 0.37
N ALA A 125 -12.48 -7.68 -0.95
CA ALA A 125 -12.37 -8.97 -1.62
C ALA A 125 -11.13 -9.76 -1.16
N TYR A 126 -10.00 -9.08 -0.89
CA TYR A 126 -8.83 -9.71 -0.27
C TYR A 126 -9.19 -10.38 1.07
N PHE A 127 -9.83 -9.65 1.98
CA PHE A 127 -10.24 -10.21 3.27
C PHE A 127 -11.22 -11.39 3.12
N GLU A 128 -12.19 -11.28 2.22
CA GLU A 128 -13.14 -12.37 1.95
C GLU A 128 -12.43 -13.63 1.41
N GLU A 129 -11.49 -13.48 0.48
CA GLU A 129 -10.73 -14.60 -0.08
C GLU A 129 -9.72 -15.20 0.92
N VAL A 130 -9.15 -14.41 1.83
CA VAL A 130 -8.34 -14.94 2.95
C VAL A 130 -9.19 -15.85 3.83
N SER A 131 -10.36 -15.38 4.27
CA SER A 131 -11.25 -16.16 5.12
C SER A 131 -11.66 -17.48 4.46
N LYS A 132 -12.06 -17.42 3.18
CA LYS A 132 -12.42 -18.59 2.36
C LYS A 132 -11.26 -19.56 2.17
N ALA A 133 -10.03 -19.07 1.99
CA ALA A 133 -8.85 -19.93 1.85
C ALA A 133 -8.55 -20.68 3.16
N ILE A 134 -8.66 -20.00 4.30
CA ILE A 134 -8.48 -20.61 5.62
C ILE A 134 -9.56 -21.67 5.89
N ASP A 135 -10.83 -21.38 5.57
CA ASP A 135 -11.92 -22.36 5.68
C ASP A 135 -11.71 -23.62 4.84
N ALA A 136 -11.03 -23.48 3.69
CA ALA A 136 -10.68 -24.62 2.84
C ALA A 136 -9.52 -25.45 3.42
N SER A 137 -8.51 -24.79 4.00
CA SER A 137 -7.37 -25.43 4.68
C SER A 137 -6.63 -24.43 5.56
N GLU A 138 -6.54 -24.71 6.86
CA GLU A 138 -5.79 -23.89 7.82
C GLU A 138 -4.27 -24.07 7.71
N THR A 139 -3.80 -25.23 7.26
CA THR A 139 -2.36 -25.55 7.23
C THR A 139 -1.74 -25.43 5.85
N GLU A 140 -2.57 -25.55 4.81
CA GLU A 140 -2.14 -25.45 3.41
C GLU A 140 -3.16 -24.59 2.62
N PRO A 141 -3.41 -23.33 3.02
CA PRO A 141 -4.34 -22.46 2.31
C PRO A 141 -3.83 -22.14 0.90
N ASN A 142 -4.75 -21.98 -0.06
CA ASN A 142 -4.43 -21.31 -1.32
C ASN A 142 -4.80 -19.83 -1.23
N LEU A 143 -3.80 -18.95 -1.15
CA LEU A 143 -3.97 -17.50 -1.02
C LEU A 143 -3.81 -16.73 -2.34
N ASP A 144 -3.69 -17.39 -3.49
CA ASP A 144 -3.44 -16.73 -4.79
C ASP A 144 -4.56 -15.73 -5.15
N ALA A 145 -5.81 -16.10 -4.88
CA ALA A 145 -6.97 -15.25 -5.13
C ALA A 145 -6.95 -14.00 -4.24
N ALA A 146 -6.65 -14.18 -2.95
CA ALA A 146 -6.49 -13.07 -2.02
C ALA A 146 -5.35 -12.14 -2.49
N GLN A 147 -4.17 -12.69 -2.80
CA GLN A 147 -3.02 -11.90 -3.25
C GLN A 147 -3.35 -11.06 -4.49
N THR A 148 -4.07 -11.63 -5.46
CA THR A 148 -4.51 -10.89 -6.66
C THR A 148 -5.37 -9.67 -6.32
N GLN A 149 -6.25 -9.80 -5.31
CA GLN A 149 -7.08 -8.69 -4.85
C GLN A 149 -6.26 -7.63 -4.12
N PHE A 150 -5.29 -8.04 -3.30
CA PHE A 150 -4.39 -7.13 -2.61
C PHE A 150 -3.48 -6.36 -3.59
N ASP A 151 -2.96 -7.05 -4.61
CA ASP A 151 -2.14 -6.43 -5.66
C ASP A 151 -2.96 -5.39 -6.46
N THR A 152 -4.24 -5.67 -6.69
CA THR A 152 -5.16 -4.74 -7.34
C THR A 152 -5.36 -3.50 -6.47
N PHE A 153 -5.67 -3.67 -5.18
CA PHE A 153 -5.75 -2.58 -4.21
C PHE A 153 -4.47 -1.72 -4.18
N GLN A 154 -3.30 -2.35 -4.12
CA GLN A 154 -2.01 -1.66 -4.14
C GLN A 154 -1.79 -0.88 -5.44
N THR A 155 -2.15 -1.47 -6.59
CA THR A 155 -2.02 -0.84 -7.91
C THR A 155 -2.96 0.35 -8.08
N ASP A 156 -4.18 0.28 -7.56
CA ASP A 156 -5.12 1.39 -7.62
C ASP A 156 -4.61 2.58 -6.78
N LEU A 157 -4.03 2.30 -5.60
CA LEU A 157 -3.37 3.33 -4.80
C LEU A 157 -2.11 3.89 -5.48
N GLU A 158 -1.35 3.08 -6.21
CA GLU A 158 -0.15 3.54 -6.91
C GLU A 158 -0.41 4.74 -7.83
N GLY A 159 -1.53 4.75 -8.55
CA GLY A 159 -1.91 5.86 -9.44
C GLY A 159 -2.04 7.17 -8.67
N ILE A 160 -2.85 7.15 -7.60
CA ILE A 160 -3.17 8.32 -6.77
C ILE A 160 -1.89 8.95 -6.20
N TYR A 161 -0.96 8.14 -5.68
CA TYR A 161 0.26 8.66 -5.07
C TYR A 161 1.26 9.16 -6.11
N LYS A 162 1.40 8.47 -7.26
CA LYS A 162 2.30 8.91 -8.34
C LYS A 162 1.84 10.23 -8.95
N ASP A 163 0.53 10.42 -9.15
CA ASP A 163 -0.03 11.65 -9.69
C ASP A 163 0.16 12.83 -8.74
N ALA A 164 0.04 12.58 -7.43
CA ALA A 164 0.42 13.54 -6.40
C ALA A 164 1.94 13.72 -6.26
N GLY A 165 2.79 12.99 -6.98
CA GLY A 165 4.26 13.07 -6.87
C GLY A 165 4.79 12.60 -5.52
N LEU A 166 4.11 11.64 -4.89
CA LEU A 166 4.51 10.96 -3.67
C LEU A 166 5.12 9.59 -3.98
N GLN A 167 5.89 9.08 -3.02
CA GLN A 167 6.26 7.67 -3.03
C GLN A 167 5.02 6.83 -2.71
N VAL A 168 4.83 5.77 -3.49
CA VAL A 168 3.77 4.79 -3.26
C VAL A 168 4.03 4.08 -1.93
N PRO A 169 3.04 3.98 -1.03
CA PRO A 169 3.17 3.20 0.17
C PRO A 169 3.15 1.70 -0.14
N ASP A 170 4.04 0.94 0.50
CA ASP A 170 3.88 -0.51 0.60
C ASP A 170 2.80 -0.79 1.65
N MET A 171 1.59 -1.12 1.20
CA MET A 171 0.46 -1.30 2.11
C MET A 171 0.56 -2.58 2.93
N ALA A 172 1.27 -3.61 2.45
CA ALA A 172 1.50 -4.80 3.25
C ALA A 172 2.38 -4.46 4.47
N ALA A 173 3.43 -3.67 4.24
CA ALA A 173 4.29 -3.18 5.32
C ALA A 173 3.59 -2.13 6.21
N ALA A 174 2.73 -1.27 5.65
CA ALA A 174 2.06 -0.22 6.42
C ALA A 174 0.91 -0.74 7.30
N LEU A 175 0.34 -1.90 6.96
CA LEU A 175 -0.78 -2.53 7.68
C LEU A 175 -0.35 -3.64 8.65
N SER A 176 0.91 -4.08 8.61
CA SER A 176 1.45 -5.15 9.47
C SER A 176 2.13 -4.62 10.73
#